data_AF-A0A933ZES5-F1
#
_entry.id   AF-A0A933ZES5-F1
#
_cell.length_a   1.000
_cell.length_b   1.000
_cell.length_c   1.000
_cell.angle_alpha   90.00
_cell.angle_beta   90.00
_cell.angle_gamma   90.00
#
_symmetry.space_group_name_H-M   'P 1'
#
loop_
_entity.id
_entity.type
_entity.pdbx_description
1 polymer ?
#
loop_
_entity_poly.entity_id
_entity_poly.type
_entity_poly.pdbx_seq_one_letter_code
_entity_poly.pdbx_strand_id
1 'polypeptide(L)'
;MASLEWLLRLAENEQGYHTLLEESDSLAVAAWRVARARCQAWFRPEVPTRWEVHAAACEIANHVNLPTPTPPPAILASDCEAAGLPVV
;
A
#
# COMPACT_ATOMS: atom_id res chain seq x y z
N MET A 1 13.89 7.93 -8.88
CA MET A 1 13.08 8.70 -7.91
C MET A 1 13.22 7.99 -6.58
N ALA A 2 13.65 8.68 -5.52
CA ALA A 2 13.85 8.03 -4.23
C ALA A 2 12.48 7.63 -3.63
N SER A 3 12.37 6.45 -3.01
CA SER A 3 11.09 5.94 -2.49
C SER A 3 10.44 6.89 -1.48
N LEU A 4 11.26 7.65 -0.74
CA LEU A 4 10.80 8.71 0.16
C LEU A 4 10.15 9.89 -0.59
N GLU A 5 10.75 10.35 -1.70
CA GLU A 5 10.18 11.45 -2.51
C GLU A 5 8.82 11.06 -3.10
N TRP A 6 8.68 9.80 -3.50
CA TRP A 6 7.40 9.28 -3.99
C TRP A 6 6.34 9.27 -2.88
N LEU A 7 6.68 8.82 -1.67
CA LEU A 7 5.78 8.84 -0.51
C LEU A 7 5.36 10.28 -0.13
N LEU A 8 6.29 11.23 -0.16
CA LEU A 8 5.99 12.64 0.14
C LEU A 8 5.00 13.21 -0.88
N ARG A 9 5.24 13.00 -2.18
CA ARG A 9 4.31 13.44 -3.23
C ARG A 9 2.93 12.79 -3.12
N LEU A 10 2.90 11.51 -2.73
CA LEU A 10 1.65 10.80 -2.53
C LEU A 10 0.82 11.42 -1.39
N ALA A 11 1.48 11.86 -0.32
CA ALA A 11 0.83 12.52 0.83
C ALA A 11 0.48 13.99 0.59
N GLU A 12 1.25 14.71 -0.23
CA GLU A 12 1.02 16.12 -0.57
C GLU A 12 -0.14 16.31 -1.56
N ASN A 13 -0.40 15.32 -2.41
CA ASN A 13 -1.49 15.36 -3.37
C ASN A 13 -2.79 14.86 -2.74
N GLU A 14 -3.80 15.73 -2.62
CA GLU A 14 -5.13 15.37 -2.09
C GLU A 14 -5.74 14.16 -2.81
N GLN A 15 -5.48 14.01 -4.12
CA GLN A 15 -5.98 12.89 -4.92
C GLN A 15 -4.97 11.74 -5.05
N GLY A 16 -3.79 11.84 -4.43
CA GLY A 16 -2.69 10.89 -4.62
C GLY A 16 -3.08 9.44 -4.30
N TYR A 17 -3.76 9.22 -3.17
CA TYR A 17 -4.24 7.90 -2.78
C TYR A 17 -5.37 7.38 -3.66
N HIS A 18 -6.24 8.26 -4.18
CA HIS A 18 -7.28 7.88 -5.14
C HIS A 18 -6.66 7.42 -6.47
N THR A 19 -5.77 8.22 -7.05
CA THR A 19 -5.06 7.86 -8.29
C THR A 19 -4.26 6.57 -8.11
N LEU A 20 -3.57 6.40 -6.98
CA LEU A 20 -2.85 5.16 -6.69
C LEU A 20 -3.79 3.95 -6.68
N LEU A 21 -4.96 4.07 -6.07
CA LEU A 21 -5.93 2.98 -5.99
C LEU A 21 -6.49 2.64 -7.37
N GLU A 22 -6.84 3.65 -8.17
CA GLU A 22 -7.30 3.50 -9.56
C GLU A 22 -6.24 2.85 -10.44
N GLU A 23 -4.99 3.29 -10.37
CA GLU A 23 -3.87 2.72 -11.15
C GLU A 23 -3.48 1.30 -10.72
N SER A 24 -3.83 0.91 -9.49
CA SER A 24 -3.50 -0.40 -8.95
C SER A 24 -4.59 -1.44 -9.16
N ASP A 25 -5.82 -1.00 -9.47
CA ASP A 25 -7.03 -1.81 -9.65
C ASP A 25 -7.31 -2.79 -8.47
N SER A 26 -6.68 -2.54 -7.32
CA SER A 26 -6.73 -3.40 -6.13
C SER A 26 -6.15 -2.67 -4.93
N LEU A 27 -6.88 -2.71 -3.81
CA LEU A 27 -6.42 -2.17 -2.54
C LEU A 27 -5.16 -2.91 -2.04
N ALA A 28 -5.08 -4.22 -2.24
CA ALA A 28 -3.91 -5.01 -1.86
C ALA A 28 -2.66 -4.58 -2.62
N VAL A 29 -2.78 -4.38 -3.94
CA VAL A 29 -1.67 -3.91 -4.79
C VAL A 29 -1.25 -2.49 -4.42
N ALA A 30 -2.20 -1.58 -4.23
CA ALA A 30 -1.93 -0.21 -3.81
C ALA A 30 -1.21 -0.16 -2.45
N ALA A 31 -1.72 -0.93 -1.47
CA ALA A 31 -1.15 -1.03 -0.14
C ALA A 31 0.27 -1.63 -0.16
N TRP A 32 0.50 -2.66 -0.98
CA TRP A 32 1.82 -3.25 -1.15
C TRP A 32 2.82 -2.25 -1.73
N ARG A 33 2.43 -1.45 -2.73
CA ARG A 33 3.30 -0.39 -3.31
C ARG A 33 3.74 0.62 -2.25
N VAL A 34 2.81 1.07 -1.41
CA VAL A 34 3.10 1.99 -0.29
C VAL A 34 4.01 1.32 0.74
N ALA A 35 3.69 0.09 1.14
CA ALA A 35 4.49 -0.66 2.11
C ALA A 35 5.91 -0.93 1.62
N ARG A 36 6.09 -1.29 0.35
CA ARG A 36 7.41 -1.49 -0.26
C ARG A 36 8.20 -0.18 -0.34
N ALA A 37 7.57 0.91 -0.77
CA ALA A 37 8.24 2.21 -0.82
C ALA A 37 8.73 2.65 0.57
N ARG A 38 7.95 2.34 1.62
CA ARG A 38 8.32 2.54 3.02
C ARG A 38 9.52 1.69 3.44
N CYS A 39 9.49 0.39 3.15
CA CYS A 39 10.61 -0.50 3.42
C CYS A 39 11.91 0.02 2.80
N GLN A 40 11.85 0.47 1.54
CA GLN A 40 13.00 1.05 0.83
C GLN A 40 13.46 2.37 1.44
N ALA A 41 12.53 3.27 1.82
CA ALA A 41 12.87 4.56 2.41
C ALA A 41 13.60 4.44 3.77
N TRP A 42 13.32 3.38 4.52
CA TRP A 42 13.93 3.13 5.84
C TRP A 42 15.06 2.10 5.84
N PHE A 43 15.60 1.73 4.67
CA PHE A 43 16.66 0.71 4.54
C PHE A 43 16.32 -0.63 5.23
N ARG A 44 15.03 -0.99 5.20
CA ARG A 44 14.49 -2.25 5.73
C ARG A 44 14.49 -3.33 4.64
N PRO A 45 14.21 -4.61 4.97
CA PRO A 45 14.01 -5.65 3.96
C PRO A 45 13.03 -5.22 2.89
N GLU A 46 13.35 -5.48 1.62
CA GLU A 46 12.59 -4.95 0.48
C GLU A 46 11.16 -5.52 0.37
N VAL A 47 10.91 -6.65 1.02
CA VAL A 47 9.61 -7.31 1.03
C VAL A 47 8.83 -6.89 2.27
N PRO A 48 7.66 -6.24 2.12
CA PRO A 48 6.85 -5.82 3.25
C PRO A 48 6.22 -7.02 3.97
N THR A 49 6.00 -6.87 5.27
CA THR A 49 5.23 -7.83 6.06
C THR A 49 3.74 -7.67 5.83
N ARG A 50 2.94 -8.71 6.14
CA ARG A 50 1.46 -8.62 6.05
C ARG A 50 0.88 -7.47 6.89
N TRP A 51 1.56 -7.11 7.98
CA TRP A 51 1.14 -6.01 8.85
C TRP A 51 1.46 -4.64 8.25
N GLU A 52 2.60 -4.49 7.57
CA GLU A 52 2.94 -3.27 6.84
C GLU A 52 1.99 -3.04 5.66
N VAL A 53 1.62 -4.10 4.94
CA VAL A 53 0.57 -4.04 3.90
C VAL A 53 -0.77 -3.64 4.50
N HIS A 54 -1.21 -4.28 5.60
CA HIS A 54 -2.47 -3.93 6.23
C HIS A 54 -2.51 -2.49 6.75
N ALA A 55 -1.42 -2.01 7.36
CA ALA A 55 -1.31 -0.62 7.81
C ALA A 55 -1.44 0.37 6.64
N ALA A 56 -0.77 0.09 5.51
CA ALA A 56 -0.91 0.90 4.30
C ALA A 56 -2.32 0.84 3.72
N ALA A 57 -2.97 -0.32 3.74
CA ALA A 57 -4.35 -0.46 3.26
C ALA A 57 -5.34 0.36 4.10
N CYS A 58 -5.19 0.35 5.42
CA CYS A 58 -6.00 1.18 6.32
C CYS A 58 -5.81 2.68 6.05
N GLU A 59 -4.58 3.11 5.81
CA GLU A 59 -4.29 4.51 5.49
C GLU A 59 -4.89 4.95 4.16
N ILE A 60 -4.77 4.12 3.12
CA ILE A 60 -5.40 4.37 1.82
C ILE A 60 -6.92 4.45 2.00
N ALA A 61 -7.53 3.45 2.66
CA ALA A 61 -8.97 3.40 2.88
C ALA A 61 -9.50 4.63 3.62
N ASN A 62 -8.76 5.12 4.63
CA ASN A 62 -9.11 6.32 5.37
C ASN A 62 -9.02 7.58 4.50
N HIS A 63 -7.99 7.72 3.66
CA HIS A 63 -7.85 8.89 2.78
C HIS A 63 -8.92 8.91 1.68
N VAL A 64 -9.21 7.75 1.08
CA VAL A 64 -10.15 7.66 -0.04
C VAL A 64 -11.61 7.46 0.41
N ASN A 65 -11.87 7.47 1.73
CA ASN A 65 -13.17 7.25 2.36
C ASN A 65 -13.90 6.00 1.82
N LEU A 66 -13.20 4.85 1.78
CA LEU A 66 -13.82 3.61 1.31
C LEU A 66 -15.05 3.25 2.17
N PRO A 67 -16.17 2.86 1.54
CA PRO A 67 -17.40 2.53 2.28
C PRO A 67 -17.31 1.19 3.01
N THR A 68 -16.34 0.34 2.64
CA THR A 68 -16.13 -0.98 3.23
C THR A 68 -14.94 -0.99 4.17
N PRO A 69 -15.01 -1.74 5.28
CA PRO A 69 -13.87 -1.89 6.16
C PRO A 69 -12.68 -2.53 5.43
N THR A 70 -11.48 -2.11 5.79
CA THR A 70 -10.24 -2.69 5.26
C THR A 70 -10.22 -4.21 5.51
N PRO A 71 -9.93 -5.04 4.49
CA PRO A 71 -9.86 -6.47 4.67
C PRO A 71 -8.81 -6.88 5.72
N PRO A 72 -9.00 -8.04 6.39
CA PRO A 72 -8.02 -8.56 7.35
C PRO A 72 -6.63 -8.78 6.73
N PRO A 73 -5.55 -8.72 7.51
CA PRO A 73 -4.19 -8.90 7.00
C PRO A 73 -3.97 -10.18 6.18
N ALA A 74 -4.63 -11.29 6.57
CA ALA A 74 -4.52 -12.57 5.86
C ALA A 74 -5.14 -12.54 4.45
N ILE A 75 -6.25 -11.81 4.29
CA ILE A 75 -6.91 -11.66 2.98
C ILE A 75 -6.05 -10.76 2.07
N LEU A 76 -5.58 -9.62 2.59
CA LEU A 76 -4.69 -8.74 1.83
C LEU A 76 -3.39 -9.44 1.40
N ALA A 77 -2.81 -10.28 2.27
CA ALA A 77 -1.63 -11.06 1.92
C ALA A 77 -1.93 -12.07 0.81
N SER A 78 -3.05 -12.79 0.90
CA SER A 78 -3.50 -13.72 -0.16
C SER A 78 -3.72 -12.99 -1.49
N ASP A 79 -4.33 -11.80 -1.47
CA ASP A 79 -4.56 -11.00 -2.68
C ASP A 79 -3.24 -10.48 -3.28
N CYS A 80 -2.27 -10.11 -2.43
CA CYS A 80 -0.92 -9.76 -2.88
C CYS A 80 -0.22 -10.93 -3.55
N GLU A 81 -0.27 -12.12 -2.94
CA GLU A 81 0.32 -13.34 -3.50
C GLU A 81 -0.32 -13.71 -4.85
N ALA A 82 -1.65 -13.60 -4.96
CA ALA A 82 -2.38 -13.81 -6.21
C ALA A 82 -1.96 -12.81 -7.31
N ALA A 83 -1.55 -11.60 -6.94
CA ALA A 83 -1.00 -10.59 -7.84
C ALA A 83 0.51 -10.73 -8.11
N GLY A 84 1.17 -11.77 -7.57
CA GLY A 84 2.62 -11.98 -7.70
C GLY A 84 3.47 -11.02 -6.85
N LEU A 85 2.88 -10.44 -5.81
CA LEU A 85 3.53 -9.49 -4.90
C LEU A 85 3.92 -10.20 -3.59
N PRO A 86 5.22 -10.37 -3.30
CA PRO A 86 5.65 -11.12 -2.13
C PRO A 86 5.34 -10.36 -0.84
N VAL A 87 4.93 -11.09 0.20
CA VAL A 87 4.65 -10.59 1.54
C VAL A 87 5.26 -11.57 2.57
N VAL A 88 5.80 -11.05 3.67
CA VAL A 88 6.41 -11.85 4.77
C VAL A 88 5.53 -11.90 6.03
#